data_AF-A0A2E9HU04-F1
#
_entry.id   AF-A0A2E9HU04-F1
#
_cell.length_a   1.000
_cell.length_b   1.000
_cell.length_c   1.000
_cell.angle_alpha   90.00
_cell.angle_beta   90.00
_cell.angle_gamma   90.00
#
_symmetry.space_group_name_H-M   'P 1'
#
loop_
_entity.id
_entity.type
_entity.pdbx_description
1 polymer ?
#
loop_
_entity_poly.entity_id
_entity_poly.type
_entity_poly.pdbx_seq_one_letter_code
_entity_poly.pdbx_strand_id
1 'polypeptide(L)'
;MALSTKTHAEPTLLIGLWMIILICAELLARVSGSELIQSSAWIAAGGVLWVARRSLGMREAYLLALCGGLTVLLILQDDHPVQDVAAALDQATFMMVFILLMMTLLAFSISCDWALSMTFSPFVTVVFLIDRLAGIRPITATWRWSFTHVCLSALMLVPAFVLLTQWM
;
A
#
# COMPACT_ATOMS: atom_id res chain seq x y z
N MET A 1 24.08 -1.27 -32.79
CA MET A 1 24.26 -0.75 -31.42
C MET A 1 23.02 -1.14 -30.61
N ALA A 2 23.04 -2.34 -30.04
CA ALA A 2 21.89 -2.91 -29.33
C ALA A 2 21.78 -2.28 -27.94
N LEU A 3 20.70 -1.54 -27.68
CA LEU A 3 20.36 -1.03 -26.37
C LEU A 3 20.01 -2.21 -25.45
N SER A 4 20.94 -2.51 -24.55
CA SER A 4 20.78 -3.45 -23.45
C SER A 4 19.71 -2.92 -22.48
N THR A 5 18.46 -3.31 -22.69
CA THR A 5 17.33 -3.18 -21.74
C THR A 5 17.51 -4.16 -20.58
N LYS A 6 18.56 -3.99 -19.77
CA LYS A 6 18.75 -4.79 -18.56
C LYS A 6 17.86 -4.24 -17.43
N THR A 7 16.69 -4.86 -17.29
CA THR A 7 16.25 -5.52 -16.05
C THR A 7 16.57 -4.81 -14.71
N HIS A 8 16.15 -3.56 -14.54
CA HIS A 8 16.03 -2.96 -13.19
C HIS A 8 14.64 -3.16 -12.55
N ALA A 9 13.67 -3.72 -13.29
CA ALA A 9 12.29 -3.90 -12.82
C ALA A 9 12.06 -5.16 -11.97
N GLU A 10 12.86 -6.20 -12.16
CA GLU A 10 12.66 -7.52 -11.53
C GLU A 10 12.76 -7.53 -10.00
N PRO A 11 13.75 -6.88 -9.35
CA PRO A 11 13.84 -6.92 -7.89
C PRO A 11 12.70 -6.15 -7.21
N THR A 12 12.24 -5.06 -7.82
CA THR A 12 11.17 -4.21 -7.26
C THR A 12 9.81 -4.89 -7.32
N LEU A 13 9.51 -5.59 -8.43
CA LEU A 13 8.28 -6.37 -8.57
C LEU A 13 8.24 -7.54 -7.57
N LEU A 14 9.38 -8.20 -7.38
CA LEU A 14 9.49 -9.33 -6.47
C LEU A 14 9.32 -8.89 -5.01
N ILE A 15 9.91 -7.77 -4.60
CA ILE A 15 9.66 -7.17 -3.27
C ILE A 15 8.18 -6.82 -3.10
N GLY A 16 7.56 -6.17 -4.09
CA GLY A 16 6.14 -5.81 -4.05
C GLY A 16 5.23 -7.04 -3.89
N LEU A 17 5.50 -8.12 -4.62
CA LEU A 17 4.76 -9.38 -4.50
C LEU A 17 4.87 -9.95 -3.07
N TRP A 18 6.07 -9.98 -2.50
CA TRP A 18 6.30 -10.44 -1.13
C TRP A 18 5.61 -9.55 -0.09
N MET A 19 5.53 -8.24 -0.32
CA MET A 19 4.78 -7.33 0.56
C MET A 19 3.28 -7.62 0.51
N ILE A 20 2.71 -7.88 -0.67
CA ILE A 20 1.28 -8.25 -0.82
C ILE A 20 1.01 -9.59 -0.14
N ILE A 21 1.87 -10.59 -0.36
CA ILE A 21 1.76 -11.91 0.29
C ILE A 21 1.78 -11.76 1.82
N LEU A 22 2.71 -10.94 2.35
CA LEU A 22 2.80 -10.65 3.77
C LEU A 22 1.50 -10.01 4.30
N ILE A 23 0.98 -8.97 3.64
CA ILE A 23 -0.27 -8.30 4.03
C ILE A 23 -1.42 -9.30 4.05
N CYS A 24 -1.58 -10.11 3.01
CA CYS A 24 -2.63 -11.13 2.95
C CYS A 24 -2.48 -12.19 4.05
N ALA A 25 -1.27 -12.68 4.29
CA ALA A 25 -1.00 -13.72 5.30
C ALA A 25 -1.31 -13.22 6.72
N GLU A 26 -0.89 -12.01 7.08
CA GLU A 26 -1.18 -11.42 8.39
C GLU A 26 -2.66 -11.12 8.57
N LEU A 27 -3.32 -10.50 7.58
CA LEU A 27 -4.76 -10.24 7.67
C LEU A 27 -5.55 -11.54 7.85
N LEU A 28 -5.18 -12.59 7.13
CA LEU A 28 -5.81 -13.90 7.25
C LEU A 28 -5.54 -14.53 8.63
N ALA A 29 -4.33 -14.40 9.16
CA ALA A 29 -3.96 -14.89 10.49
C ALA A 29 -4.76 -14.17 11.59
N ARG A 30 -4.89 -12.84 11.48
CA ARG A 30 -5.65 -11.99 12.41
C ARG A 30 -7.14 -12.31 12.40
N VAL A 31 -7.72 -12.49 11.22
CA VAL A 31 -9.15 -12.83 11.07
C VAL A 31 -9.44 -14.25 11.56
N SER A 32 -8.52 -15.19 11.36
CA SER A 32 -8.72 -16.59 11.75
C SER A 32 -8.45 -16.88 13.22
N GLY A 33 -7.61 -16.10 13.90
CA GLY A 33 -7.19 -16.35 15.29
C GLY A 33 -6.45 -17.69 15.49
N SER A 34 -5.96 -18.32 14.43
CA SER A 34 -5.32 -19.64 14.47
C SER A 34 -3.79 -19.53 14.49
N GLU A 35 -3.15 -20.18 15.47
CA GLU A 35 -1.68 -20.21 15.65
C GLU A 35 -0.93 -20.79 14.43
N LEU A 36 -1.56 -21.73 13.71
CA LEU A 36 -0.98 -22.33 12.50
C LEU A 36 -0.88 -21.32 11.36
N ILE A 37 -1.85 -20.41 11.27
CA ILE A 37 -1.86 -19.36 10.24
C ILE A 37 -0.91 -18.23 10.65
N GLN A 38 -0.79 -17.93 11.95
CA GLN A 38 0.19 -16.97 12.47
C GLN A 38 1.63 -17.38 12.17
N SER A 39 1.92 -18.68 12.28
CA SER A 39 3.24 -19.23 11.90
C SER A 39 3.58 -18.94 10.43
N SER A 40 2.59 -19.01 9.53
CA SER A 40 2.79 -18.69 8.12
C SER A 40 3.08 -17.21 7.87
N ALA A 41 2.51 -16.31 8.68
CA ALA A 41 2.78 -14.87 8.63
C ALA A 41 4.21 -14.54 9.07
N TRP A 42 4.73 -15.20 10.11
CA TRP A 42 6.14 -15.06 10.51
C TRP A 42 7.11 -15.55 9.43
N ILE A 43 6.79 -16.66 8.75
CA ILE A 43 7.57 -17.14 7.61
C ILE A 43 7.55 -16.13 6.46
N ALA A 44 6.40 -15.51 6.17
CA ALA A 44 6.30 -14.47 5.16
C ALA A 44 7.13 -13.23 5.53
N ALA A 45 7.14 -12.82 6.80
CA ALA A 45 7.97 -11.72 7.30
C ALA A 45 9.47 -12.01 7.15
N GLY A 46 9.90 -13.23 7.49
CA GLY A 46 11.25 -13.70 7.21
C GLY A 46 11.58 -13.70 5.71
N GLY A 47 10.62 -14.09 4.87
CA GLY A 47 10.72 -14.03 3.41
C GLY A 47 10.98 -12.62 2.88
N VAL A 48 10.29 -11.61 3.43
CA VAL A 48 10.54 -10.20 3.08
C VAL A 48 11.96 -9.78 3.46
N LEU A 49 12.43 -10.10 4.68
CA LEU A 49 13.80 -9.80 5.10
C LEU A 49 14.84 -10.47 4.20
N TRP A 50 14.60 -11.71 3.80
CA TRP A 50 15.49 -12.46 2.93
C TRP A 50 15.61 -11.83 1.53
N VAL A 51 14.48 -11.42 0.95
CA VAL A 51 14.46 -10.73 -0.34
C VAL A 51 15.10 -9.35 -0.24
N ALA A 52 14.79 -8.61 0.83
CA ALA A 52 15.32 -7.27 1.08
C ALA A 52 16.79 -7.26 1.52
N ARG A 53 17.41 -8.41 1.79
CA ARG A 53 18.79 -8.48 2.32
C ARG A 53 19.83 -7.76 1.45
N ARG A 54 19.60 -7.72 0.13
CA ARG A 54 20.52 -7.07 -0.83
C ARG A 54 20.38 -5.54 -0.86
N SER A 55 19.30 -5.00 -0.30
CA SER A 55 19.04 -3.57 -0.20
C SER A 55 19.28 -3.00 1.20
N LEU A 56 19.73 -3.82 2.16
CA LEU A 56 20.04 -3.36 3.51
C LEU A 56 21.32 -2.51 3.48
N GLY A 57 21.23 -1.27 3.93
CA GLY A 57 22.37 -0.42 4.19
C GLY A 57 22.99 -0.70 5.56
N MET A 58 24.04 0.05 5.89
CA MET A 58 24.69 -0.01 7.20
C MET A 58 23.74 0.32 8.35
N ARG A 59 22.68 1.09 8.07
CA ARG A 59 21.70 1.50 9.07
C ARG A 59 20.80 0.35 9.50
N GLU A 60 20.26 -0.39 8.55
CA GLU A 60 19.39 -1.51 8.84
C GLU A 60 20.17 -2.67 9.46
N ALA A 61 21.43 -2.85 9.06
CA ALA A 61 22.30 -3.89 9.62
C ALA A 61 22.57 -3.69 11.12
N TYR A 62 22.84 -2.46 11.59
CA TYR A 62 23.05 -2.24 13.03
C TYR A 62 21.76 -2.45 13.84
N LEU A 63 20.60 -2.05 13.30
CA LEU A 63 19.31 -2.25 13.96
C LEU A 63 18.97 -3.73 14.07
N LEU A 64 19.23 -4.51 13.02
CA LEU A 64 19.05 -5.97 13.04
C LEU A 64 20.01 -6.65 14.01
N ALA A 65 21.28 -6.22 14.04
CA ALA A 65 22.26 -6.74 14.99
C ALA A 65 21.88 -6.41 16.44
N LEU A 66 21.41 -5.18 16.70
CA LEU A 66 20.92 -4.76 18.02
C LEU A 66 19.69 -5.56 18.43
N CYS A 67 18.71 -5.70 17.53
CA CYS A 67 17.49 -6.45 17.78
C CYS A 67 17.81 -7.93 18.06
N GLY A 68 18.67 -8.54 17.23
CA GLY A 68 19.15 -9.91 17.46
C GLY A 68 19.94 -10.06 18.76
N GLY A 69 20.76 -9.07 19.12
CA GLY A 69 21.47 -9.04 20.40
C GLY A 69 20.53 -8.97 21.59
N LEU A 70 19.48 -8.14 21.52
CA LEU A 70 18.43 -8.06 22.52
C LEU A 70 17.63 -9.37 22.61
N THR A 71 17.31 -9.99 21.47
CA THR A 71 16.64 -11.31 21.45
C THR A 71 17.49 -12.38 22.11
N VAL A 72 18.81 -12.42 21.85
CA VAL A 72 19.72 -13.35 22.52
C VAL A 72 19.77 -13.09 24.02
N LEU A 73 19.83 -11.81 24.41
CA LEU A 73 19.87 -11.43 25.83
C LEU A 73 18.58 -11.83 26.55
N LEU A 74 17.42 -11.68 25.91
CA LEU A 74 16.12 -12.15 26.40
C LEU A 74 16.10 -13.67 26.58
N ILE A 75 16.60 -14.43 25.59
CA ILE A 75 16.70 -15.90 25.67
C ILE A 75 17.58 -16.37 26.83
N LEU A 76 18.62 -15.60 27.16
CA LEU A 76 19.55 -15.94 28.25
C LEU A 76 19.03 -15.56 29.64
N GLN A 77 18.02 -14.69 29.74
CA GLN A 77 17.65 -14.04 30.99
C GLN A 77 16.21 -14.35 31.45
N ASP A 78 15.29 -14.66 30.54
CA ASP A 78 13.90 -14.98 30.85
C ASP A 78 13.61 -16.48 30.97
N ASP A 79 12.68 -16.83 31.85
CA ASP A 79 12.20 -18.21 32.06
C ASP A 79 11.24 -18.68 30.93
N HIS A 80 10.63 -17.75 30.18
CA HIS A 80 9.67 -18.04 29.09
C HIS A 80 9.99 -17.33 27.76
N PRO A 81 11.21 -17.47 27.24
CA PRO A 81 11.72 -16.62 26.16
C PRO A 81 10.97 -16.77 24.83
N VAL A 82 10.36 -17.94 24.61
CA VAL A 82 9.59 -18.20 23.38
C VAL A 82 8.30 -17.38 23.34
N GLN A 83 7.65 -17.17 24.48
CA GLN A 83 6.37 -16.45 24.55
C GLN A 83 6.59 -14.95 24.33
N ASP A 84 7.65 -14.39 24.94
CA ASP A 84 7.96 -12.96 24.83
C ASP A 84 8.45 -12.60 23.42
N VAL A 85 9.28 -13.45 22.80
CA VAL A 85 9.71 -13.26 21.41
C VAL A 85 8.53 -13.40 20.44
N ALA A 86 7.63 -14.35 20.67
CA ALA A 86 6.42 -14.49 19.88
C ALA A 86 5.51 -13.26 19.98
N ALA A 87 5.31 -12.72 21.19
CA ALA A 87 4.52 -11.52 21.41
C ALA A 87 5.14 -10.28 20.75
N ALA A 88 6.47 -10.11 20.87
CA ALA A 88 7.19 -9.02 20.23
C ALA A 88 7.13 -9.11 18.69
N LEU A 89 7.26 -10.32 18.13
CA LEU A 89 7.11 -10.58 16.70
C LEU A 89 5.69 -10.29 16.22
N ASP A 90 4.67 -10.65 17.00
CA ASP A 90 3.28 -10.38 16.68
C ASP A 90 3.01 -8.87 16.58
N GLN A 91 3.49 -8.11 17.57
CA GLN A 91 3.38 -6.65 17.58
C GLN A 91 4.15 -6.00 16.42
N ALA A 92 5.36 -6.47 16.13
CA ALA A 92 6.18 -5.93 15.04
C ALA A 92 5.55 -6.21 13.66
N THR A 93 5.06 -7.43 13.43
CA THR A 93 4.44 -7.84 12.17
C THR A 93 3.12 -7.09 11.95
N PHE A 94 2.33 -6.89 13.01
CA PHE A 94 1.16 -6.03 12.98
C PHE A 94 1.48 -4.59 12.57
N MET A 95 2.47 -3.95 13.22
CA MET A 95 2.89 -2.59 12.87
C MET A 95 3.40 -2.50 11.43
N MET A 96 4.16 -3.50 10.97
CA MET A 96 4.64 -3.57 9.60
C MET A 96 3.48 -3.60 8.58
N VAL A 97 2.50 -4.48 8.78
CA VAL A 97 1.34 -4.59 7.88
C VAL A 97 0.46 -3.35 7.95
N PHE A 98 0.25 -2.79 9.14
CA PHE A 98 -0.48 -1.54 9.31
C PHE A 98 0.15 -0.40 8.51
N ILE A 99 1.47 -0.21 8.62
CA ILE A 99 2.19 0.83 7.87
C ILE A 99 2.09 0.59 6.35
N LEU A 100 2.25 -0.65 5.90
CA LEU A 100 2.15 -0.99 4.48
C LEU A 100 0.76 -0.74 3.90
N LEU A 101 -0.27 -1.10 4.66
CA LEU A 101 -1.65 -0.93 4.26
C LEU A 101 -2.03 0.55 4.22
N MET A 102 -1.62 1.34 5.22
CA MET A 102 -1.75 2.79 5.22
C MET A 102 -1.10 3.43 3.98
N MET A 103 0.13 3.03 3.65
CA MET A 103 0.83 3.54 2.48
C MET A 103 0.09 3.21 1.18
N THR A 104 -0.48 2.02 1.08
CA THR A 104 -1.25 1.57 -0.09
C THR A 104 -2.54 2.37 -0.25
N LEU A 105 -3.27 2.60 0.84
CA LEU A 105 -4.49 3.42 0.84
C LEU A 105 -4.20 4.88 0.49
N LEU A 106 -3.12 5.44 1.01
CA LEU A 106 -2.65 6.78 0.66
C LEU A 106 -2.33 6.89 -0.83
N ALA A 107 -1.57 5.94 -1.37
CA ALA A 107 -1.24 5.91 -2.79
C ALA A 107 -2.50 5.80 -3.68
N PHE A 108 -3.47 4.99 -3.27
CA PHE A 108 -4.78 4.90 -3.92
C PHE A 108 -5.54 6.22 -3.88
N SER A 109 -5.63 6.86 -2.72
CA SER A 109 -6.30 8.16 -2.55
C SER A 109 -5.69 9.25 -3.43
N ILE A 110 -4.35 9.35 -3.47
CA ILE A 110 -3.63 10.29 -4.33
C ILE A 110 -3.90 10.01 -5.82
N SER A 111 -3.96 8.73 -6.20
CA SER A 111 -4.27 8.33 -7.58
C SER A 111 -5.70 8.69 -7.98
N CYS A 112 -6.67 8.54 -7.05
CA CYS A 112 -8.04 8.98 -7.26
C CYS A 112 -8.14 10.51 -7.42
N ASP A 113 -7.37 11.28 -6.66
CA ASP A 113 -7.32 12.74 -6.77
C ASP A 113 -6.80 13.19 -8.15
N TRP A 114 -5.76 12.51 -8.65
CA TRP A 114 -5.24 12.70 -10.00
C TRP A 114 -6.26 12.34 -11.08
N ALA A 115 -6.96 11.22 -10.94
CA ALA A 115 -7.99 10.79 -11.88
C ALA A 115 -9.16 11.78 -11.91
N LEU A 116 -9.58 12.28 -10.75
CA LEU A 116 -10.60 13.32 -10.64
C LEU A 116 -10.13 14.62 -11.31
N SER A 117 -8.91 15.07 -11.05
CA SER A 117 -8.33 16.27 -11.68
C SER A 117 -8.34 16.20 -13.21
N MET A 118 -8.07 15.02 -13.79
CA MET A 118 -8.17 14.82 -15.26
C MET A 118 -9.60 14.90 -15.78
N THR A 119 -10.60 14.43 -15.02
CA THR A 119 -12.02 14.59 -15.38
C THR A 119 -12.53 16.02 -15.17
N PHE A 120 -11.91 16.75 -14.24
CA PHE A 120 -12.22 18.15 -13.97
C PHE A 120 -11.62 19.10 -14.99
N SER A 121 -10.50 18.76 -15.61
CA SER A 121 -9.87 19.53 -16.69
C SER A 121 -10.75 19.45 -17.93
N PRO A 122 -11.68 20.39 -18.15
CA PRO A 122 -12.49 20.35 -19.35
C PRO A 122 -11.56 20.89 -20.41
N PHE A 123 -10.99 20.03 -21.27
CA PHE A 123 -10.11 20.44 -22.36
C PHE A 123 -10.70 21.68 -23.03
N VAL A 124 -10.14 22.83 -22.64
CA VAL A 124 -10.68 24.16 -22.94
C VAL A 124 -10.79 24.28 -24.46
N THR A 125 -9.86 23.64 -25.16
CA THR A 125 -9.85 23.47 -26.61
C THR A 125 -11.05 22.72 -27.20
N VAL A 126 -11.49 21.58 -26.65
CA VAL A 126 -12.59 20.78 -27.23
C VAL A 126 -13.95 21.42 -26.94
N VAL A 127 -14.14 21.98 -25.74
CA VAL A 127 -15.39 22.71 -25.40
C VAL A 127 -15.50 23.99 -26.23
N PHE A 128 -14.41 24.72 -26.46
CA PHE A 128 -14.42 25.87 -27.37
C PHE A 128 -14.56 25.47 -28.84
N LEU A 129 -14.07 24.28 -29.25
CA LEU A 129 -14.31 23.74 -30.60
C LEU A 129 -15.80 23.38 -30.80
N ILE A 130 -16.41 22.75 -29.80
CA ILE A 130 -17.85 22.42 -29.79
C ILE A 130 -18.70 23.69 -29.70
N ASP A 131 -18.31 24.70 -28.91
CA ASP A 131 -18.95 26.02 -28.92
C ASP A 131 -18.93 26.66 -30.31
N ARG A 132 -17.77 26.63 -30.99
CA ARG A 132 -17.67 27.11 -32.38
C ARG A 132 -18.48 26.28 -33.38
N LEU A 133 -18.63 24.97 -33.17
CA LEU A 133 -19.32 24.07 -34.10
C LEU A 133 -20.83 23.95 -33.83
N ALA A 134 -21.28 24.12 -32.59
CA ALA A 134 -22.64 23.85 -32.14
C ALA A 134 -23.38 25.10 -31.63
N GLY A 135 -22.71 26.25 -31.44
CA GLY A 135 -23.32 27.49 -30.98
C GLY A 135 -23.84 27.46 -29.54
N ILE A 136 -23.39 26.49 -28.74
CA ILE A 136 -23.85 26.26 -27.37
C ILE A 136 -22.92 26.99 -26.40
N ARG A 137 -23.46 27.95 -25.63
CA ARG A 137 -22.69 28.79 -24.69
C ARG A 137 -21.69 27.97 -23.85
N PRO A 138 -20.40 28.36 -23.80
CA PRO A 138 -19.33 27.59 -23.14
C PRO A 138 -19.59 27.36 -21.66
N ILE A 139 -20.21 28.35 -21.01
CA ILE A 139 -20.45 28.32 -19.56
C ILE A 139 -21.41 27.20 -19.16
N THR A 140 -22.38 26.86 -20.04
CA THR A 140 -23.34 25.78 -19.76
C THR A 140 -22.74 24.40 -19.94
N ALA A 141 -21.82 24.20 -20.88
CA ALA A 141 -21.14 22.93 -21.05
C ALA A 141 -20.13 22.68 -19.92
N THR A 142 -19.35 23.69 -19.53
CA THR A 142 -18.32 23.52 -18.49
C THR A 142 -18.92 23.43 -17.10
N TRP A 143 -19.87 24.30 -16.73
CA TRP A 143 -20.40 24.27 -15.37
C TRP A 143 -21.48 23.21 -15.13
N ARG A 144 -22.44 22.99 -16.04
CA ARG A 144 -23.49 21.99 -15.77
C ARG A 144 -22.97 20.57 -15.98
N TRP A 145 -22.21 20.30 -17.04
CA TRP A 145 -21.81 18.93 -17.37
C TRP A 145 -20.65 18.44 -16.51
N SER A 146 -19.59 19.24 -16.30
CA SER A 146 -18.47 18.83 -15.44
C SER A 146 -18.88 18.74 -13.97
N PHE A 147 -19.69 19.66 -13.46
CA PHE A 147 -20.14 19.59 -12.07
C PHE A 147 -21.06 18.40 -11.80
N THR A 148 -21.94 18.06 -12.75
CA THR A 148 -22.78 16.85 -12.66
C THR A 148 -21.92 15.58 -12.63
N HIS A 149 -20.88 15.52 -13.48
CA HIS A 149 -19.98 14.37 -13.53
C HIS A 149 -19.19 14.18 -12.23
N VAL A 150 -18.75 15.29 -11.64
CA VAL A 150 -18.03 15.35 -10.37
C VAL A 150 -18.90 14.93 -9.20
N CYS A 151 -20.13 15.45 -9.14
CA CYS A 151 -21.08 15.04 -8.13
C CYS A 151 -21.36 13.54 -8.25
N LEU A 152 -21.48 13.00 -9.46
CA LEU A 152 -21.73 11.58 -9.68
C LEU A 152 -20.51 10.71 -9.32
N SER A 153 -19.29 11.13 -9.64
CA SER A 153 -18.06 10.42 -9.24
C SER A 153 -17.81 10.50 -7.74
N ALA A 154 -18.03 11.66 -7.11
CA ALA A 154 -17.94 11.81 -5.66
C ALA A 154 -18.99 10.96 -4.94
N LEU A 155 -20.22 10.92 -5.47
CA LEU A 155 -21.30 10.10 -4.93
C LEU A 155 -21.06 8.60 -5.09
N MET A 156 -20.24 8.15 -6.04
CA MET A 156 -19.78 6.76 -6.12
C MET A 156 -18.55 6.47 -5.21
N LEU A 157 -17.56 7.38 -5.16
CA LEU A 157 -16.30 7.17 -4.43
C LEU A 157 -16.46 7.31 -2.92
N VAL A 158 -17.22 8.30 -2.45
CA VAL A 158 -17.42 8.55 -1.01
C VAL A 158 -18.02 7.33 -0.29
N PRO A 159 -19.12 6.70 -0.77
CA PRO A 159 -19.64 5.51 -0.11
C PRO A 159 -18.70 4.31 -0.20
N ALA A 160 -17.91 4.17 -1.28
CA ALA A 160 -16.89 3.12 -1.36
C ALA A 160 -15.80 3.31 -0.30
N PHE A 161 -15.32 4.54 -0.09
CA PHE A 161 -14.38 4.88 0.98
C PHE A 161 -14.99 4.68 2.37
N VAL A 162 -16.24 5.10 2.58
CA VAL A 162 -16.93 4.91 3.86
C VAL A 162 -17.11 3.43 4.16
N LEU A 163 -17.51 2.61 3.18
CA LEU A 163 -17.57 1.15 3.34
C LEU A 163 -16.19 0.60 3.69
N LEU A 164 -15.16 0.88 2.89
CA LEU A 164 -13.80 0.41 3.16
C LEU A 164 -13.29 0.82 4.55
N THR A 165 -13.62 2.03 5.01
CA THR A 165 -13.20 2.54 6.33
C THR A 165 -14.01 1.93 7.47
N GLN A 166 -15.26 1.54 7.24
CA GLN A 166 -16.09 0.88 8.26
C GLN A 166 -15.81 -0.62 8.40
N TRP A 167 -15.24 -1.22 7.36
CA TRP A 167 -14.80 -2.62 7.35
C TRP A 167 -13.35 -2.83 7.84
N MET A 168 -12.66 -1.75 8.20
CA MET A 168 -11.29 -1.73 8.71
C MET A 168 -11.26 -1.30 10.17
#